data_AF-A0A249A0M5-F1
#
_entry.id   AF-A0A249A0M5-F1
#
_cell.length_a   1.000
_cell.length_b   1.000
_cell.length_c   1.000
_cell.angle_alpha   90.00
_cell.angle_beta   90.00
_cell.angle_gamma   90.00
#
_symmetry.space_group_name_H-M   'P 1'
#
loop_
_entity.id
_entity.type
_entity.pdbx_description
1 polymer ?
#
loop_
_entity_poly.entity_id
_entity_poly.type
_entity_poly.pdbx_seq_one_letter_code
_entity_poly.pdbx_strand_id
1 'polypeptide(L)' 'MKLTACKLVFLLYLMFNLTACGTVLSLVEQDYRVYAGVIKDFQVMQEGGIFAVLAVIDLPLSFVLDTLMLPVTLSQ' A
#
# COMPACT_ATOMS: atom_id res chain seq x y z
N MET A 1 4.27 30.08 10.23
CA MET A 1 5.19 28.95 10.47
C MET A 1 4.52 27.70 11.05
N LYS A 2 3.52 27.81 11.95
CA LYS A 2 2.81 26.64 12.53
C LYS A 2 2.03 25.79 11.50
N LEU A 3 1.43 26.43 10.49
CA LEU A 3 0.65 25.74 9.46
C LEU A 3 1.50 24.85 8.54
N THR A 4 2.72 25.29 8.22
CA THR A 4 3.66 24.54 7.36
C THR A 4 4.17 23.28 8.06
N ALA A 5 4.48 23.38 9.36
CA ALA A 5 4.87 22.24 10.17
C ALA A 5 3.73 21.20 10.30
N CYS A 6 2.49 21.66 10.49
CA CYS A 6 1.33 20.78 10.56
C CYS A 6 1.09 20.02 9.23
N LYS A 7 1.24 20.72 8.09
CA LYS A 7 1.19 20.10 6.76
C LYS A 7 2.29 19.06 6.56
N LEU A 8 3.50 19.33 7.04
CA LEU A 8 4.64 18.43 6.90
C LEU A 8 4.46 17.16 7.74
N VAL A 9 3.94 17.30 8.97
CA VAL A 9 3.58 16.16 9.83
C VAL A 9 2.48 15.31 9.20
N PHE A 10 1.44 15.94 8.62
CA PHE A 10 0.39 15.21 7.91
C PHE A 10 0.94 14.45 6.71
N LEU A 11 1.84 15.07 5.94
CA LEU A 11 2.48 14.44 4.79
C LEU A 11 3.37 13.26 5.23
N LEU A 12 4.16 13.42 6.29
CA LEU A 12 4.96 12.33 6.85
C LEU A 12 4.09 11.18 7.36
N TYR A 13 2.98 11.47 8.03
CA TYR A 13 2.02 10.45 8.46
C TYR A 13 1.43 9.70 7.28
N LEU A 14 1.05 10.41 6.21
CA LEU A 14 0.56 9.80 4.98
C LEU A 14 1.63 8.89 4.35
N MET A 15 2.88 9.38 4.24
CA MET A 15 4.01 8.61 3.72
C MET A 15 4.30 7.36 4.57
N PHE A 16 4.14 7.44 5.89
CA PHE A 16 4.35 6.30 6.78
C PHE A 16 3.28 5.21 6.56
N ASN A 17 2.02 5.58 6.35
CA ASN A 17 0.98 4.63 5.96
C ASN A 17 1.27 4.00 4.59
N LEU A 18 1.83 4.76 3.64
CA LEU A 18 2.28 4.19 2.35
C LEU A 18 3.38 3.13 2.50
N THR A 19 4.21 3.14 3.55
CA THR A 19 5.26 2.12 3.74
C THR A 19 4.72 0.74 4.10
N ALA A 20 3.50 0.66 4.63
CA ALA A 20 2.83 -0.59 4.98
C ALA A 20 1.89 -1.11 3.89
N CYS A 21 1.68 -0.34 2.81
CA CYS A 21 0.82 -0.71 1.70
C CYS A 21 1.33 -2.00 1.01
N GLY A 22 0.44 -2.96 0.80
CA GLY A 22 0.77 -4.27 0.21
C GLY A 22 1.51 -4.19 -1.12
N THR A 23 1.32 -3.12 -1.90
CA THR A 23 2.05 -2.91 -3.16
C THR A 23 3.53 -2.63 -2.95
N VAL A 24 3.89 -1.79 -1.95
CA VAL A 24 5.30 -1.51 -1.62
C VAL A 24 5.99 -2.78 -1.12
N LEU A 25 5.28 -3.55 -0.30
CA LEU A 25 5.80 -4.80 0.25
C LEU A 25 6.00 -5.86 -0.84
N SER A 26 5.10 -5.94 -1.82
CA SER A 26 5.23 -6.85 -2.98
C SER A 26 6.41 -6.48 -3.88
N LEU A 27 6.67 -5.19 -4.07
CA LEU A 27 7.85 -4.71 -4.83
C LEU A 27 9.18 -5.03 -4.14
N VAL A 28 9.23 -4.89 -2.81
CA VAL A 28 10.42 -5.24 -2.01
C VAL A 28 10.69 -6.75 -2.07
N GLU A 29 9.63 -7.56 -2.05
CA GLU A 29 9.73 -9.02 -2.19
C GLU A 29 9.95 -9.49 -3.64
N GLN A 30 10.04 -8.56 -4.60
CA GLN A 30 10.17 -8.86 -6.04
C GLN A 30 9.01 -9.73 -6.56
N ASP A 31 7.82 -9.60 -5.95
CA ASP A 31 6.60 -10.27 -6.38
C ASP A 31 5.86 -9.41 -7.39
N TYR A 32 6.14 -9.65 -8.67
CA TYR A 32 5.56 -8.92 -9.80
C TYR A 32 4.28 -9.56 -10.34
N ARG A 33 3.61 -10.40 -9.54
CA ARG A 33 2.29 -10.92 -9.93
C ARG A 33 1.30 -9.77 -10.09
N VAL A 34 0.42 -9.93 -11.08
CA VAL A 34 -0.69 -8.99 -11.30
C VAL A 34 -1.52 -8.92 -10.02
N TYR A 35 -1.70 -7.70 -9.50
CA TYR A 35 -2.42 -7.44 -8.25
C TYR A 35 -1.83 -8.09 -6.97
N ALA A 36 -0.51 -8.28 -6.92
CA ALA A 36 0.16 -8.86 -5.74
C ALA A 36 -0.11 -8.08 -4.44
N GLY A 37 -0.11 -6.73 -4.50
CA GLY A 37 -0.39 -5.88 -3.35
C GLY A 37 -1.82 -6.04 -2.82
N VAL A 38 -2.79 -6.09 -3.73
CA VAL A 38 -4.21 -6.34 -3.38
C VAL A 38 -4.39 -7.71 -2.74
N ILE A 39 -3.76 -8.76 -3.29
CA ILE A 39 -3.84 -10.12 -2.74
C ILE A 39 -3.30 -10.14 -1.30
N LYS A 40 -2.19 -9.43 -1.06
CA LYS A 40 -1.54 -9.37 0.24
C LYS A 40 -2.39 -8.65 1.28
N ASP A 41 -2.95 -7.49 0.92
CA ASP A 41 -3.86 -6.77 1.81
C ASP A 41 -5.13 -7.59 2.09
N PHE A 42 -5.63 -8.34 1.09
CA PHE A 42 -6.77 -9.23 1.26
C PHE A 42 -6.46 -10.41 2.20
N GLN A 43 -5.25 -10.97 2.15
CA GLN A 43 -4.80 -12.00 3.09
C GLN A 43 -4.72 -11.45 4.52
N VAL A 44 -4.14 -10.28 4.71
CA VAL A 44 -4.06 -9.62 6.04
C VAL A 44 -5.47 -9.28 6.55
N MET A 45 -6.39 -8.88 5.68
CA MET A 45 -7.81 -8.71 6.04
C MET A 45 -8.45 -10.02 6.50
N GLN A 46 -8.16 -11.14 5.82
CA GLN A 46 -8.70 -12.46 6.17
C GLN A 46 -8.11 -13.03 7.46
N GLU A 47 -6.84 -12.77 7.73
CA GLU A 47 -6.15 -13.18 8.98
C GLU A 47 -6.70 -12.43 10.21
N GLY A 48 -7.30 -11.25 10.01
CA GLY A 48 -7.97 -10.51 11.06
C GLY A 48 -7.01 -9.77 12.01
N GLY A 49 -7.54 -9.29 13.12
CA GLY A 49 -6.78 -8.55 14.13
C GLY A 49 -6.66 -7.05 13.85
N ILE A 50 -5.73 -6.40 14.55
CA ILE A 50 -5.58 -4.93 14.53
C ILE A 50 -5.14 -4.43 13.14
N PHE A 51 -4.34 -5.25 12.44
CA PHE A 51 -3.83 -4.93 11.10
C PHE A 51 -4.86 -5.10 9.98
N ALA A 52 -5.95 -5.85 10.20
CA ALA A 52 -7.00 -6.00 9.22
C ALA A 52 -7.73 -4.68 8.92
N VAL A 53 -7.89 -3.81 9.94
CA VAL A 53 -8.49 -2.47 9.74
C VAL A 53 -7.60 -1.60 8.85
N LEU A 54 -6.29 -1.71 9.01
CA LEU A 54 -5.32 -0.99 8.18
C LEU A 54 -5.34 -1.53 6.74
N ALA A 55 -5.39 -2.85 6.59
CA ALA A 55 -5.49 -3.51 5.29
C ALA A 55 -6.78 -3.16 4.53
N VAL A 56 -7.91 -2.94 5.21
CA VAL A 56 -9.15 -2.44 4.57
C VAL A 56 -8.96 -1.05 3.96
N ILE A 57 -8.19 -0.19 4.63
CA ILE A 57 -7.89 1.17 4.16
C ILE A 57 -6.87 1.11 3.02
N ASP A 58 -5.89 0.22 3.11
CA ASP A 58 -4.81 0.09 2.13
C ASP A 58 -5.23 -0.67 0.86
N LEU A 59 -6.23 -1.56 0.93
CA LEU A 59 -6.72 -2.32 -0.22
C LEU A 59 -7.09 -1.48 -1.45
N PRO A 60 -7.89 -0.38 -1.35
CA PRO A 60 -8.15 0.48 -2.50
C PRO A 60 -6.90 1.23 -3.00
N LEU A 61 -5.96 1.57 -2.11
CA LEU A 61 -4.68 2.19 -2.50
C LEU A 61 -3.79 1.19 -3.24
N SER A 62 -3.70 -0.05 -2.75
CA SER A 62 -2.99 -1.13 -3.42
C SER A 62 -3.59 -1.46 -4.77
N PHE A 63 -4.91 -1.41 -4.92
CA PHE A 63 -5.55 -1.59 -6.23
C PHE A 63 -5.13 -0.52 -7.24
N VAL A 64 -5.07 0.74 -6.83
CA VAL A 64 -4.61 1.84 -7.69
C VAL A 64 -3.14 1.67 -8.06
N LEU A 65 -2.27 1.38 -7.08
CA LEU A 65 -0.84 1.23 -7.30
C LEU A 65 -0.49 -0.02 -8.13
N ASP A 66 -1.13 -1.17 -7.86
CA ASP A 66 -0.97 -2.38 -8.68
C ASP A 66 -1.45 -2.14 -10.11
N THR A 67 -2.53 -1.38 -10.30
CA THR A 67 -3.00 -0.99 -11.64
C THR A 67 -1.98 -0.11 -12.36
N LEU A 68 -1.32 0.82 -11.67
CA LEU A 68 -0.22 1.62 -12.22
C LEU A 68 1.03 0.79 -12.52
N MET A 69 1.23 -0.32 -11.79
CA MET A 69 2.31 -1.28 -11.99
C MET A 69 2.02 -2.32 -13.07
N LEU A 70 0.81 -2.36 -13.65
CA LEU A 70 0.46 -3.29 -14.74
C LEU A 70 1.43 -3.26 -15.93
N PRO A 71 1.87 -2.08 -16.45
CA PRO A 71 2.82 -2.05 -17.55
C PRO A 71 4.16 -2.70 -17.21
N VAL A 72 4.60 -2.58 -15.95
CA VAL A 72 5.87 -3.16 -15.49
C VAL A 72 5.73 -4.66 -15.27
N THR A 73 4.69 -5.08 -14.56
CA THR A 73 4.41 -6.50 -14.26
C THR A 73 4.12 -7.33 -15.50
N LEU A 74 3.50 -6.75 -16.54
CA LEU A 74 3.25 -7.42 -17.82
C LEU A 74 4.45 -7.39 -18.78
N SER A 75 5.47 -6.57 -18.52
CA SER A 75 6.67 -6.44 -19.35
C SER A 75 7.87 -7.27 -18.86
N GLN A 76 7.77 -7.83 -17.66
CA GLN A 76 8.70 -8.84 -17.14
C GLN A 76 8.41 -10.22 -17.76
#